data_AF-A0A929D3B5-F1
#
_entry.id   AF-A0A929D3B5-F1
#
_cell.length_a   1.000
_cell.length_b   1.000
_cell.length_c   1.000
_cell.angle_alpha   90.00
_cell.angle_beta   90.00
_cell.angle_gamma   90.00
#
_symmetry.space_group_name_H-M   'P 1'
#
loop_
_entity.id
_entity.type
_entity.pdbx_description
1 polymer ?
#
loop_
_entity_poly.entity_id
_entity_poly.type
_entity_poly.pdbx_seq_one_letter_code
_entity_poly.pdbx_strand_id
1 'polypeptide(L)'
;MGNSKIQVDEIAERLRREPYLPLSNDCLIKSVRLVRKCRKSDIDAKVVLCLGLASAKMPLLARRVTIPVIHAWGEVEGERIEVSRPLGSQGMLGVVPVDIRPIVTIRL
;
A
#
# COMPACT_ATOMS: atom_id res chain seq x y z
N MET A 1 -9.32 -20.27 10.31
CA MET A 1 -8.81 -18.89 10.46
C MET A 1 -7.28 -18.79 10.44
N GLY A 2 -6.49 -19.79 10.88
CA GLY A 2 -5.02 -19.70 10.82
C GLY A 2 -4.38 -19.80 9.42
N ASN A 3 -5.01 -20.51 8.48
CA ASN A 3 -4.42 -20.77 7.17
C ASN A 3 -4.58 -19.60 6.17
N SER A 4 -5.67 -18.83 6.29
CA SER A 4 -5.94 -17.66 5.42
C SER A 4 -4.94 -16.54 5.68
N LYS A 5 -4.62 -16.25 6.95
CA LYS A 5 -3.66 -15.20 7.32
C LYS A 5 -2.25 -15.47 6.78
N ILE A 6 -1.75 -16.71 6.94
CA ILE A 6 -0.45 -17.13 6.40
C ILE A 6 -0.42 -16.91 4.88
N GLN A 7 -1.48 -17.33 4.20
CA GLN A 7 -1.61 -17.15 2.75
C GLN A 7 -1.61 -15.67 2.33
N VAL A 8 -2.35 -14.81 3.04
CA VAL A 8 -2.38 -13.36 2.77
C VAL A 8 -1.00 -12.74 2.96
N ASP A 9 -0.32 -13.08 4.06
CA ASP A 9 1.02 -12.57 4.38
C ASP A 9 2.05 -13.00 3.32
N GLU A 10 2.00 -14.25 2.84
CA GLU A 10 2.86 -14.73 1.76
C GLU A 10 2.62 -13.99 0.44
N ILE A 11 1.34 -13.79 0.08
CA ILE A 11 0.98 -13.04 -1.13
C ILE A 11 1.47 -11.59 -1.01
N ALA A 12 1.23 -10.96 0.13
CA ALA A 12 1.61 -9.58 0.39
C ALA A 12 3.14 -9.41 0.34
N GLU A 13 3.88 -10.27 1.03
CA GLU A 13 5.33 -10.22 1.09
C GLU A 13 5.97 -10.44 -0.29
N ARG A 14 5.43 -11.38 -1.08
CA ARG A 14 5.86 -11.56 -2.47
C ARG A 14 5.67 -10.28 -3.29
N LEU A 15 4.52 -9.60 -3.17
CA LEU A 15 4.24 -8.36 -3.89
C LEU A 15 5.13 -7.19 -3.42
N ARG A 16 5.46 -7.11 -2.13
CA ARG A 16 6.35 -6.09 -1.57
C ARG A 16 7.76 -6.14 -2.16
N ARG A 17 8.27 -7.36 -2.39
CA ARG A 17 9.62 -7.59 -2.95
C ARG A 17 9.73 -7.26 -4.45
N GLU A 18 8.60 -7.18 -5.15
CA GLU A 18 8.62 -6.79 -6.55
C GLU A 18 9.06 -5.31 -6.70
N PRO A 19 9.79 -4.94 -7.76
CA PRO A 19 10.20 -3.55 -7.99
C PRO A 19 9.01 -2.60 -8.03
N TYR A 20 9.14 -1.43 -7.40
CA TYR A 20 8.14 -0.38 -7.51
C TYR A 20 8.36 0.43 -8.80
N LEU A 21 7.41 0.35 -9.73
CA LEU A 21 7.47 1.05 -11.01
C LEU A 21 6.23 1.97 -11.13
N PRO A 22 6.38 3.30 -11.21
CA PRO A 22 5.26 4.25 -11.14
C PRO A 22 4.11 4.05 -12.13
N LEU A 23 4.36 3.37 -13.26
CA LEU A 23 3.36 3.18 -14.33
C LEU A 23 2.92 1.73 -14.54
N SER A 24 3.64 0.76 -13.98
CA SER A 24 3.43 -0.67 -14.29
C SER A 24 3.43 -1.58 -13.06
N ASN A 25 3.90 -1.11 -11.91
CA ASN A 25 3.91 -1.87 -10.66
C ASN A 25 3.92 -0.92 -9.45
N ASP A 26 2.93 -0.05 -9.39
CA ASP A 26 2.75 0.95 -8.35
C ASP A 26 1.90 0.42 -7.17
N CYS A 27 1.55 1.30 -6.23
CA CYS A 27 0.72 0.96 -5.08
C CYS A 27 -0.67 0.45 -5.47
N LEU A 28 -1.29 1.00 -6.52
CA LEU A 28 -2.63 0.61 -6.96
C LEU A 28 -2.61 -0.76 -7.65
N ILE A 29 -1.73 -0.93 -8.63
CA ILE A 29 -1.60 -2.18 -9.40
C ILE A 29 -1.30 -3.35 -8.46
N LYS A 30 -0.35 -3.16 -7.52
CA LYS A 30 -0.03 -4.20 -6.55
C LYS A 30 -1.21 -4.51 -5.61
N SER A 31 -1.96 -3.50 -5.17
CA SER A 31 -3.15 -3.69 -4.33
C SER A 31 -4.26 -4.44 -5.06
N VAL A 32 -4.50 -4.11 -6.34
CA VAL A 32 -5.42 -4.86 -7.20
C VAL A 32 -4.98 -6.32 -7.33
N ARG A 33 -3.68 -6.59 -7.48
CA ARG A 33 -3.14 -7.96 -7.56
C ARG A 33 -3.29 -8.72 -6.25
N LEU A 34 -3.10 -8.08 -5.09
CA LEU A 34 -3.38 -8.67 -3.79
C LEU A 34 -4.86 -9.08 -3.69
N VAL A 35 -5.77 -8.11 -3.88
CA VAL A 35 -7.22 -8.33 -3.77
C VAL A 35 -7.71 -9.41 -4.72
N ARG A 36 -7.23 -9.42 -5.98
CA ARG A 36 -7.57 -10.49 -6.94
C ARG A 36 -7.11 -11.87 -6.48
N LYS A 37 -5.96 -11.99 -5.82
CA LYS A 37 -5.47 -13.27 -5.31
C LYS A 37 -6.24 -13.71 -4.07
N CYS A 38 -6.54 -12.79 -3.15
CA CYS A 38 -7.37 -13.06 -1.96
C CYS A 38 -8.79 -13.50 -2.35
N ARG A 39 -9.46 -12.77 -3.26
CA ARG A 39 -10.81 -13.12 -3.73
C ARG A 39 -10.86 -14.47 -4.45
N LYS A 40 -9.79 -14.88 -5.13
CA LYS A 40 -9.68 -16.23 -5.74
C LYS A 40 -9.65 -17.36 -4.71
N SER A 41 -9.32 -17.04 -3.46
CA SER A 41 -9.30 -17.95 -2.32
C SER A 41 -10.47 -17.71 -1.37
N ASP A 42 -11.53 -17.04 -1.86
CA ASP A 42 -12.76 -16.73 -1.09
C ASP A 42 -12.51 -15.87 0.16
N ILE A 43 -11.44 -15.06 0.16
CA ILE A 43 -11.10 -14.12 1.24
C ILE A 43 -11.70 -12.76 0.89
N ASP A 44 -12.49 -12.19 1.81
CA ASP A 44 -13.03 -10.83 1.65
C ASP A 44 -11.89 -9.82 1.53
N ALA A 45 -11.88 -9.09 0.41
CA ALA A 45 -10.85 -8.13 0.11
C ALA A 45 -11.36 -7.05 -0.84
N LYS A 46 -10.88 -5.81 -0.67
CA LYS A 46 -11.20 -4.66 -1.53
C LYS A 46 -10.01 -3.74 -1.67
N VAL A 47 -9.96 -3.00 -2.78
CA VAL A 47 -8.90 -2.01 -2.97
C VAL A 47 -9.38 -0.71 -2.35
N VAL A 48 -8.50 -0.03 -1.62
CA VAL A 48 -8.77 1.32 -1.13
C VAL A 48 -7.80 2.27 -1.80
N LEU A 49 -8.34 3.26 -2.51
CA LEU A 49 -7.60 4.38 -3.07
C LEU A 49 -7.82 5.59 -2.17
N CYS A 50 -6.77 6.34 -1.86
CA CYS A 50 -6.86 7.55 -1.07
C CYS A 50 -6.11 8.74 -1.66
N LEU A 51 -6.64 9.92 -1.36
CA LEU A 51 -5.86 11.15 -1.28
C LEU A 51 -5.51 11.35 0.20
N GLY A 52 -4.23 11.31 0.52
CA GLY A 52 -3.71 11.34 1.88
C GLY A 52 -2.65 12.40 2.07
N LEU A 53 -2.18 12.52 3.31
CA LEU A 53 -1.05 13.37 3.69
C LEU A 53 0.12 12.50 4.14
N ALA A 54 1.33 12.87 3.71
CA ALA A 54 2.55 12.18 4.07
C ALA A 54 3.66 13.17 4.47
N SER A 55 4.48 12.79 5.45
CA SER A 55 5.70 13.51 5.77
C SER A 55 6.77 13.19 4.72
N ALA A 56 7.17 14.18 3.94
CA ALA A 56 8.23 14.08 2.93
C ALA A 56 9.44 14.93 3.33
N LYS A 57 10.65 14.43 3.06
CA LYS A 57 11.91 15.15 3.16
C LYS A 57 12.08 16.04 1.94
N MET A 58 12.17 17.34 2.14
CA MET A 58 12.49 18.31 1.07
C MET A 58 14.00 18.56 1.06
N PRO A 59 14.75 18.02 0.08
CA PRO A 59 16.21 18.15 0.06
C PRO A 59 16.65 19.61 -0.06
N LEU A 60 15.90 20.45 -0.77
CA LEU A 60 16.18 21.88 -0.94
C LEU A 60 16.04 22.70 0.37
N LEU A 61 15.25 22.23 1.32
CA LEU A 61 14.92 22.95 2.55
C LEU A 61 15.50 22.30 3.81
N ALA A 62 16.18 21.15 3.67
CA ALA A 62 16.63 20.29 4.78
C ALA A 62 15.56 20.05 5.87
N ARG A 63 14.28 20.09 5.49
CA ARG A 63 13.13 20.01 6.40
C ARG A 63 12.15 18.93 5.95
N ARG A 64 11.37 18.43 6.91
CA ARG A 64 10.19 17.60 6.62
C ARG A 64 8.98 18.50 6.43
N VAL A 65 8.23 18.27 5.37
CA VAL A 65 6.96 18.96 5.10
C VAL A 65 5.89 17.92 4.84
N THR A 66 4.64 18.26 5.19
CA THR A 66 3.50 17.42 4.90
C THR A 66 2.99 17.74 3.49
N ILE A 67 2.96 16.74 2.61
CA ILE A 67 2.50 16.88 1.23
C ILE A 67 1.27 16.00 0.98
N PRO A 68 0.38 16.41 0.05
CA PRO A 68 -0.65 15.51 -0.45
C PRO A 68 -0.01 14.39 -1.29
N VAL A 69 -0.54 13.18 -1.14
CA VAL A 69 -0.12 12.00 -1.91
C VAL A 69 -1.34 11.19 -2.33
N ILE A 70 -1.27 10.59 -3.51
CA ILE A 70 -2.20 9.55 -3.94
C ILE A 70 -1.59 8.21 -3.52
N HIS A 71 -2.38 7.38 -2.85
CA HIS A 71 -1.91 6.07 -2.39
C HIS A 71 -3.03 5.04 -2.43
N ALA A 72 -2.66 3.77 -2.57
CA ALA A 72 -3.61 2.67 -2.55
C ALA A 72 -3.07 1.47 -1.76
N TRP A 73 -3.98 0.77 -1.09
CA TRP A 73 -3.72 -0.48 -0.37
C TRP A 73 -4.84 -1.51 -0.61
N GLY A 74 -4.60 -2.76 -0.24
CA GLY A 74 -5.67 -3.76 -0.14
C GLY A 74 -6.20 -3.82 1.29
N GLU A 75 -7.50 -3.72 1.47
CA GLU A 75 -8.15 -4.07 2.75
C GLU A 75 -8.59 -5.53 2.65
N VAL A 76 -8.10 -6.39 3.54
CA VAL A 76 -8.38 -7.83 3.57
C VAL A 76 -8.96 -8.16 4.93
N GLU A 77 -10.16 -8.73 4.98
CA GLU A 77 -10.89 -9.01 6.23
C GLU A 77 -10.98 -7.78 7.18
N GLY A 78 -11.07 -6.57 6.60
CA GLY A 78 -11.12 -5.31 7.33
C GLY A 78 -9.76 -4.71 7.72
N GLU A 79 -8.66 -5.42 7.47
CA GLU A 79 -7.30 -4.96 7.80
C GLU A 79 -6.59 -4.32 6.60
N ARG A 80 -5.87 -3.22 6.83
CA ARG A 80 -5.04 -2.56 5.81
C ARG A 80 -3.77 -3.38 5.56
N ILE A 81 -3.62 -3.88 4.34
CA ILE A 81 -2.44 -4.62 3.89
C ILE A 81 -1.65 -3.78 2.87
N GLU A 82 -0.49 -3.31 3.31
CA GLU A 82 0.46 -2.60 2.46
C GLU A 82 1.32 -3.56 1.64
N VAL A 83 1.31 -3.38 0.32
CA VAL A 83 2.08 -4.21 -0.63
C VAL A 83 2.92 -3.40 -1.60
N SER A 84 2.86 -2.07 -1.53
CA SER A 84 3.59 -1.18 -2.43
C SER A 84 5.10 -1.44 -2.40
N ARG A 85 5.67 -1.55 -1.19
CA ARG A 85 7.11 -1.74 -0.93
C ARG A 85 7.31 -2.58 0.34
N PRO A 86 8.54 -3.05 0.64
CA PRO A 86 8.85 -3.70 1.92
C PRO A 86 8.39 -2.84 3.11
N LEU A 87 7.91 -3.48 4.17
CA LEU A 87 7.44 -2.76 5.36
C LEU A 87 8.57 -1.92 5.97
N GLY A 88 8.25 -0.70 6.37
CA GLY A 88 9.20 0.27 6.90
C GLY A 88 10.17 0.88 5.87
N SER A 89 10.15 0.43 4.61
CA SER A 89 10.99 1.02 3.57
C SER A 89 10.53 2.42 3.17
N GLN A 90 11.50 3.28 2.87
CA GLN A 90 11.24 4.65 2.43
C GLN A 90 10.94 4.70 0.92
N GLY A 91 9.90 5.44 0.60
CA GLY A 91 9.49 5.90 -0.71
C GLY A 91 10.37 7.03 -1.26
N MET A 92 9.94 7.59 -2.39
CA MET A 92 10.46 8.86 -2.86
C MET A 92 10.30 9.93 -1.76
N LEU A 93 11.29 10.81 -1.61
CA LEU A 93 11.32 11.83 -0.56
C LEU A 93 11.20 11.28 0.88
N GLY A 94 11.53 10.01 1.12
CA GLY A 94 11.51 9.46 2.47
C GLY A 94 10.12 9.12 3.03
N VAL A 95 9.07 9.13 2.20
CA VAL A 95 7.69 8.80 2.61
C VAL A 95 7.56 7.30 2.91
N VAL A 96 7.06 6.93 4.08
CA VAL A 96 6.75 5.52 4.39
C VAL A 96 5.27 5.28 4.12
N PRO A 97 4.88 4.34 3.24
CA PRO A 97 3.49 4.17 2.82
C PRO A 97 2.49 3.90 3.97
N VAL A 98 2.91 3.12 4.96
CA VAL A 98 2.05 2.79 6.12
C VAL A 98 1.70 4.02 6.96
N ASP A 99 2.58 5.04 6.96
CA ASP A 99 2.40 6.28 7.71
C ASP A 99 1.53 7.32 6.99
N ILE A 100 1.09 7.03 5.75
CA ILE A 100 0.21 7.92 5.01
C ILE A 100 -1.13 8.00 5.74
N ARG A 101 -1.50 9.22 6.15
CA ARG A 101 -2.80 9.51 6.77
C ARG A 101 -3.83 9.74 5.66
N PRO A 102 -4.81 8.84 5.47
CA PRO A 102 -5.86 9.06 4.49
C PRO A 102 -6.75 10.24 4.91
N ILE A 103 -7.09 11.11 3.95
CA ILE A 103 -8.05 12.21 4.15
C ILE A 103 -9.37 11.87 3.46
N VAL A 104 -9.28 11.40 2.21
CA VAL A 104 -10.42 10.91 1.43
C VAL A 104 -10.10 9.49 0.96
N THR A 105 -11.04 8.57 1.11
CA THR A 105 -10.90 7.17 0.66
C THR A 105 -12.05 6.77 -0.24
N ILE A 106 -11.72 5.98 -1.27
CA ILE A 106 -12.66 5.33 -2.18
C ILE A 106 -12.40 3.83 -2.11
N ARG A 107 -13.46 3.04 -1.91
CA ARG A 107 -13.39 1.58 -1.87
C ARG A 107 -13.82 1.02 -3.23
N LEU A 108 -12.98 0.16 -3.81
CA LEU A 108 -13.11 -0.42 -5.15
C LEU A 108 -13.18 -1.95 -5.10
#